data_AF-A0A1A6B2D4-F1
#
_entry.id   AF-A0A1A6B2D4-F1
#
_cell.length_a   1.000
_cell.length_b   1.000
_cell.length_c   1.000
_cell.angle_alpha   90.00
_cell.angle_beta   90.00
_cell.angle_gamma   90.00
#
_symmetry.space_group_name_H-M   'P 1'
#
loop_
_entity.id
_entity.type
_entity.pdbx_description
1 polymer ?
#
loop_
_entity_poly.entity_id
_entity_poly.type
_entity_poly.pdbx_seq_one_letter_code
_entity_poly.pdbx_strand_id
1 'polypeptide(L)'
;MKNEETFQINEISMIIGGFAVQAMIYEVSCYPSPGLVSPVSCGAHKDMDFFTFIDSTSVLSRYMTMFVQEGLSDKSYKEIFNSIRNLGIKAEKDMFIKTKGVNTHKGMLFLMGVTCAAVGKVIYERKKFDEIRSIIKQMTKGIVSKELFTLKDSTNLSHGERLFIKYKTDGVRGEVERGLPTIFDFSLDFYKKNVDLNTNDRLVHTLIGVMQKCDDSTIIYRHSPEVLEEVKEKARKVLLAGGMRTSEGRKRINDLCNEFIDKNISPGGSADLLGVTVFLCLVEEYMKSTSNILDEILEAKEKRAKIQKELLNTFKTTLISFTLNIPGAEKNNESFAKLHKKGICLLEEELEKNNIDIFNKMLNSSAAGDEAFLNVDADAISVKKITVSIEENHELGRIFDFDVFTKTGEQISRTDLGVSERKCLLCGENAKVCGRSRRHSVEDLLNKIYSLMDKFL
;
A
#
# COMPACT_ATOMS: atom_id res chain seq x y z
N MET A 1 20.06 19.69 -23.93
CA MET A 1 19.34 18.88 -22.93
C MET A 1 19.56 19.54 -21.58
N LYS A 2 18.64 20.39 -21.11
CA LYS A 2 18.77 21.14 -19.85
C LYS A 2 17.86 20.48 -18.82
N ASN A 3 18.45 20.12 -17.68
CA ASN A 3 17.85 19.58 -16.44
C ASN A 3 17.01 18.31 -16.60
N GLU A 4 17.68 17.15 -16.63
CA GLU A 4 17.03 15.90 -16.24
C GLU A 4 16.77 15.95 -14.73
N GLU A 5 15.51 16.06 -14.32
CA GLU A 5 15.10 15.81 -12.93
C GLU A 5 14.95 14.30 -12.73
N THR A 6 15.90 13.69 -12.02
CA THR A 6 15.83 12.27 -11.65
C THR A 6 15.14 12.11 -10.30
N PHE A 7 14.14 11.24 -10.22
CA PHE A 7 13.43 10.91 -8.98
C PHE A 7 13.77 9.48 -8.55
N GLN A 8 14.24 9.31 -7.31
CA GLN A 8 14.32 7.99 -6.69
C GLN A 8 12.97 7.70 -6.03
N ILE A 9 12.26 6.69 -6.54
CA ILE A 9 10.91 6.34 -6.12
C ILE A 9 10.91 4.94 -5.51
N ASN A 10 10.30 4.79 -4.34
CA ASN A 10 10.10 3.49 -3.71
C ASN A 10 9.00 2.69 -4.45
N GLU A 11 9.17 1.38 -4.57
CA GLU A 11 8.19 0.50 -5.21
C GLU A 11 6.80 0.59 -4.60
N ILE A 12 6.70 0.69 -3.27
CA ILE A 12 5.42 0.90 -2.57
C ILE A 12 4.74 2.18 -3.07
N SER A 13 5.50 3.25 -3.29
CA SER A 13 4.96 4.51 -3.82
C SER A 13 4.37 4.31 -5.22
N MET A 14 4.98 3.47 -6.06
CA MET A 14 4.45 3.14 -7.39
C MET A 14 3.16 2.31 -7.31
N ILE A 15 3.12 1.30 -6.44
CA ILE A 15 1.94 0.44 -6.24
C ILE A 15 0.74 1.27 -5.74
N ILE A 16 0.94 2.02 -4.65
CA ILE A 16 -0.13 2.83 -4.06
C ILE A 16 -0.53 3.98 -4.99
N GLY A 17 0.42 4.62 -5.68
CA GLY A 17 0.14 5.60 -6.72
C GLY A 17 -0.70 5.01 -7.86
N GLY A 18 -0.43 3.76 -8.24
CA GLY A 18 -1.22 2.99 -9.19
C GLY A 18 -2.68 2.78 -8.73
N PHE A 19 -2.92 2.46 -7.45
CA PHE A 19 -4.28 2.36 -6.92
C PHE A 19 -5.04 3.68 -6.98
N ALA A 20 -4.38 4.81 -6.71
CA ALA A 20 -5.01 6.12 -6.84
C ALA A 20 -5.41 6.41 -8.29
N VAL A 21 -4.54 6.09 -9.26
CA VAL A 21 -4.84 6.21 -10.70
C VAL A 21 -6.00 5.30 -11.10
N GLN A 22 -5.98 4.04 -10.66
CA GLN A 22 -7.07 3.09 -10.90
C GLN A 22 -8.41 3.64 -10.38
N ALA A 23 -8.41 4.19 -9.16
CA ALA A 23 -9.61 4.76 -8.55
C ALA A 23 -10.13 5.99 -9.30
N MET A 24 -9.24 6.87 -9.79
CA MET A 24 -9.62 8.01 -10.64
C MET A 24 -10.26 7.54 -11.97
N ILE A 25 -9.74 6.48 -12.58
CA ILE A 25 -10.32 5.91 -13.80
C ILE A 25 -11.68 5.27 -13.50
N TYR A 26 -11.83 4.58 -12.38
CA TYR A 26 -13.10 3.96 -11.97
C TYR A 26 -14.19 4.99 -11.74
N GLU A 27 -13.85 6.14 -11.13
CA GLU A 27 -14.77 7.25 -10.92
C GLU A 27 -15.39 7.71 -12.24
N VAL A 28 -14.59 8.11 -13.22
CA VAL A 28 -15.13 8.60 -14.52
C VAL A 28 -15.72 7.47 -15.38
N SER A 29 -15.33 6.21 -15.16
CA SER A 29 -15.91 5.07 -15.87
C SER A 29 -17.28 4.66 -15.34
N CYS A 30 -17.69 5.19 -14.18
CA CYS A 30 -18.96 4.88 -13.53
C CYS A 30 -20.14 5.27 -14.41
N TYR A 31 -21.03 4.32 -14.73
CA TYR A 31 -22.26 4.60 -15.47
C TYR A 31 -23.41 3.66 -15.05
N PRO A 32 -24.64 4.16 -14.80
CA PRO A 32 -25.06 5.55 -14.92
C PRO A 32 -24.53 6.45 -13.80
N SER A 33 -24.13 7.69 -14.13
CA SER A 33 -23.60 8.68 -13.18
C SER A 33 -24.38 10.00 -13.27
N PRO A 34 -25.37 10.24 -12.39
CA PRO A 34 -26.27 11.38 -12.55
C PRO A 34 -25.56 12.73 -12.63
N GLY A 35 -25.70 13.42 -13.77
CA GLY A 35 -25.12 14.75 -14.00
C GLY A 35 -23.61 14.81 -14.21
N LEU A 36 -22.91 13.67 -14.13
CA LEU A 36 -21.46 13.57 -14.21
C LEU A 36 -21.00 13.12 -15.61
N VAL A 37 -19.72 13.36 -15.89
CA VAL A 37 -19.07 12.78 -17.07
C VAL A 37 -18.99 11.26 -16.93
N SER A 38 -19.17 10.55 -18.04
CA SER A 38 -19.08 9.09 -18.14
C SER A 38 -18.60 8.70 -19.54
N PRO A 39 -18.33 7.40 -19.81
CA PRO A 39 -17.92 6.97 -21.15
C PRO A 39 -18.93 7.27 -22.26
N VAL A 40 -20.20 7.53 -21.91
CA VAL A 40 -21.30 7.72 -22.87
C VAL A 40 -21.96 9.10 -22.79
N SER A 41 -21.51 9.98 -21.89
CA SER A 41 -22.12 11.30 -21.68
C SER A 41 -21.15 12.31 -21.07
N CYS A 42 -21.22 13.57 -21.50
CA CYS A 42 -20.53 14.69 -20.86
C CYS A 42 -21.23 15.18 -19.57
N GLY A 43 -22.34 14.55 -19.19
CA GLY A 43 -23.12 14.96 -18.02
C GLY A 43 -23.65 16.39 -18.17
N ALA A 44 -23.62 17.14 -17.06
CA ALA A 44 -24.02 18.54 -17.01
C ALA A 44 -22.94 19.53 -17.51
N HIS A 45 -21.88 19.03 -18.18
CA HIS A 45 -20.75 19.84 -18.63
C HIS A 45 -20.73 19.99 -20.15
N LYS A 46 -20.11 21.07 -20.62
CA LYS A 46 -19.93 21.38 -22.05
C LYS A 46 -18.45 21.54 -22.43
N ASP A 47 -17.58 21.62 -21.43
CA ASP A 47 -16.16 21.90 -21.51
C ASP A 47 -15.28 20.66 -21.29
N MET A 48 -15.87 19.54 -20.86
CA MET A 48 -15.17 18.28 -20.56
C MET A 48 -15.97 17.06 -21.00
N ASP A 49 -15.24 16.00 -21.34
CA ASP A 49 -15.76 14.68 -21.71
C ASP A 49 -14.90 13.57 -21.09
N PHE A 50 -15.25 12.30 -21.35
CA PHE A 50 -14.52 11.15 -20.84
C PHE A 50 -13.02 11.19 -21.20
N PHE A 51 -12.67 11.59 -22.42
CA PHE A 51 -11.27 11.63 -22.86
C PHE A 51 -10.48 12.75 -22.18
N THR A 52 -11.13 13.87 -21.86
CA THR A 52 -10.54 14.95 -21.04
C THR A 52 -10.13 14.44 -19.66
N PHE A 53 -10.94 13.56 -19.05
CA PHE A 53 -10.60 12.89 -17.79
C PHE A 53 -9.44 11.91 -17.95
N ILE A 54 -9.41 11.11 -19.01
CA ILE A 54 -8.26 10.22 -19.31
C ILE A 54 -6.97 11.03 -19.49
N ASP A 55 -7.03 12.13 -20.26
CA ASP A 55 -5.90 13.03 -20.46
C ASP A 55 -5.42 13.64 -19.13
N SER A 56 -6.34 14.10 -18.29
CA SER A 56 -6.04 14.61 -16.95
C SER A 56 -5.38 13.53 -16.06
N THR A 57 -5.95 12.33 -15.99
CA THR A 57 -5.42 11.24 -15.17
C THR A 57 -4.04 10.79 -15.66
N SER A 58 -3.80 10.77 -16.98
CA SER A 58 -2.50 10.40 -17.54
C SER A 58 -1.36 11.28 -17.03
N VAL A 59 -1.59 12.61 -16.92
CA VAL A 59 -0.56 13.53 -16.43
C VAL A 59 -0.45 13.52 -14.91
N LEU A 60 -1.57 13.30 -14.21
CA LEU A 60 -1.64 13.22 -12.75
C LEU A 60 -1.04 11.92 -12.18
N SER A 61 -0.91 10.87 -13.00
CA SER A 61 -0.41 9.55 -12.59
C SER A 61 0.93 9.60 -11.82
N ARG A 62 1.94 10.29 -12.37
CA ARG A 62 3.24 10.48 -11.70
C ARG A 62 3.12 11.21 -10.36
N TYR A 63 2.20 12.17 -10.25
CA TYR A 63 2.02 12.94 -9.03
C TYR A 63 1.38 12.10 -7.92
N MET A 64 0.49 11.16 -8.25
CA MET A 64 -0.05 10.22 -7.26
C MET A 64 1.07 9.44 -6.58
N THR A 65 2.00 8.90 -7.36
CA THR A 65 3.21 8.24 -6.85
C THR A 65 4.08 9.19 -6.01
N MET A 66 4.29 10.42 -6.45
CA MET A 66 5.09 11.40 -5.71
C MET A 66 4.44 11.81 -4.38
N PHE A 67 3.10 11.92 -4.30
CA PHE A 67 2.41 12.21 -3.04
C PHE A 67 2.63 11.10 -2.02
N VAL A 68 2.55 9.83 -2.46
CA VAL A 68 2.86 8.69 -1.58
C VAL A 68 4.32 8.75 -1.13
N GLN A 69 5.24 9.03 -2.06
CA GLN A 69 6.67 9.13 -1.78
C GLN A 69 7.00 10.20 -0.73
N GLU A 70 6.33 11.35 -0.76
CA GLU A 70 6.49 12.39 0.28
C GLU A 70 6.05 11.88 1.65
N GLY A 71 4.94 11.14 1.70
CA GLY A 71 4.46 10.48 2.91
C GLY A 71 5.40 9.39 3.43
N LEU A 72 6.05 8.65 2.53
CA LEU A 72 6.94 7.54 2.83
C LEU A 72 8.32 8.00 3.34
N SER A 73 8.32 8.83 4.38
CA SER A 73 9.53 9.46 4.93
C SER A 73 9.43 9.70 6.44
N ASP A 74 10.57 10.04 7.05
CA ASP A 74 10.69 10.46 8.46
C ASP A 74 10.20 11.89 8.71
N LYS A 75 9.87 12.65 7.66
CA LYS A 75 9.36 14.03 7.76
C LYS A 75 8.16 14.14 8.70
N SER A 76 8.03 15.30 9.35
CA SER A 76 6.85 15.62 10.16
C SER A 76 5.61 15.81 9.29
N TYR A 77 4.40 15.66 9.88
CA TYR A 77 3.14 15.85 9.15
C TYR A 77 3.03 17.23 8.49
N LYS A 78 3.58 18.27 9.13
CA LYS A 78 3.58 19.64 8.59
C LYS A 78 4.51 19.77 7.38
N GLU A 79 5.69 19.16 7.44
CA GLU A 79 6.64 19.17 6.31
C GLU A 79 6.08 18.39 5.11
N ILE A 80 5.49 17.22 5.36
CA ILE A 80 4.82 16.43 4.32
C ILE A 80 3.70 17.26 3.70
N PHE A 81 2.82 17.84 4.52
CA PHE A 81 1.71 18.65 4.01
C PHE A 81 2.19 19.83 3.15
N ASN A 82 3.20 20.58 3.61
CA ASN A 82 3.77 21.68 2.82
C ASN A 82 4.37 21.19 1.49
N SER A 83 5.05 20.04 1.50
CA SER A 83 5.67 19.46 0.31
C SER A 83 4.60 19.06 -0.73
N ILE A 84 3.56 18.34 -0.30
CA ILE A 84 2.49 17.92 -1.21
C ILE A 84 1.66 19.10 -1.71
N ARG A 85 1.59 20.23 -0.99
CA ARG A 85 0.96 21.46 -1.50
C ARG A 85 1.74 22.02 -2.68
N ASN A 86 3.07 22.09 -2.58
CA ASN A 86 3.92 22.53 -3.69
C ASN A 86 3.82 21.58 -4.89
N LEU A 87 3.82 20.27 -4.65
CA LEU A 87 3.61 19.27 -5.70
C LEU A 87 2.23 19.40 -6.34
N GLY A 88 1.18 19.62 -5.54
CA GLY A 88 -0.19 19.80 -6.02
C GLY A 88 -0.35 21.01 -6.93
N ILE A 89 0.35 22.12 -6.65
CA ILE A 89 0.35 23.30 -7.53
C ILE A 89 0.97 22.97 -8.90
N LYS A 90 2.07 22.20 -8.91
CA LYS A 90 2.68 21.74 -10.17
C LYS A 90 1.75 20.78 -10.92
N ALA A 91 1.18 19.81 -10.21
CA ALA A 91 0.24 18.84 -10.77
C ALA A 91 -1.00 19.51 -11.38
N GLU A 92 -1.55 20.52 -10.71
CA GLU A 92 -2.66 21.32 -11.21
C GLU A 92 -2.29 22.06 -12.50
N LYS A 93 -1.12 22.71 -12.54
CA LYS A 93 -0.64 23.40 -13.75
C LYS A 93 -0.50 22.43 -14.92
N ASP A 94 0.13 21.28 -14.69
CA ASP A 94 0.34 20.26 -15.73
C ASP A 94 -0.98 19.66 -16.20
N MET A 95 -1.93 19.45 -15.29
CA MET A 95 -3.31 19.07 -15.62
C MET A 95 -3.95 20.11 -16.54
N PHE A 96 -3.96 21.39 -16.16
CA PHE A 96 -4.55 22.45 -16.97
C PHE A 96 -3.91 22.57 -18.36
N ILE A 97 -2.59 22.40 -18.47
CA ILE A 97 -1.92 22.38 -19.78
C ILE A 97 -2.44 21.22 -20.62
N LYS A 98 -2.49 20.02 -20.03
CA LYS A 98 -2.91 18.79 -20.71
C LYS A 98 -4.38 18.84 -21.14
N THR A 99 -5.24 19.46 -20.33
CA THR A 99 -6.69 19.60 -20.57
C THR A 99 -7.07 20.92 -21.25
N LYS A 100 -6.10 21.68 -21.78
CA LYS A 100 -6.33 22.95 -22.50
C LYS A 100 -7.12 23.99 -21.67
N GLY A 101 -6.87 24.05 -20.37
CA GLY A 101 -7.48 25.01 -19.45
C GLY A 101 -8.74 24.49 -18.73
N VAL A 102 -9.16 23.25 -18.98
CA VAL A 102 -10.36 22.67 -18.37
C VAL A 102 -10.08 22.14 -16.96
N ASN A 103 -10.95 22.48 -16.01
CA ASN A 103 -10.84 22.05 -14.62
C ASN A 103 -11.49 20.67 -14.40
N THR A 104 -10.72 19.61 -14.62
CA THR A 104 -11.24 18.22 -14.62
C THR A 104 -11.18 17.55 -13.25
N HIS A 105 -10.02 17.59 -12.57
CA HIS A 105 -9.77 16.84 -11.32
C HIS A 105 -9.23 17.70 -10.17
N LYS A 106 -9.51 19.01 -10.10
CA LYS A 106 -8.93 19.85 -9.05
C LYS A 106 -9.33 19.44 -7.62
N GLY A 107 -10.60 19.07 -7.42
CA GLY A 107 -11.12 18.55 -6.14
C GLY A 107 -10.49 17.20 -5.80
N MET A 108 -10.62 16.24 -6.73
CA MET A 108 -9.97 14.93 -6.67
C MET A 108 -8.46 15.02 -6.34
N LEU A 109 -7.71 15.86 -7.05
CA LEU A 109 -6.26 16.01 -6.87
C LEU A 109 -5.90 16.42 -5.44
N PHE A 110 -6.67 17.34 -4.85
CA PHE A 110 -6.44 17.76 -3.48
C PHE A 110 -6.75 16.65 -2.47
N LEU A 111 -7.92 16.02 -2.57
CA LEU A 111 -8.33 14.95 -1.66
C LEU A 111 -7.42 13.72 -1.78
N MET A 112 -7.19 13.25 -3.01
CA MET A 112 -6.35 12.10 -3.32
C MET A 112 -4.89 12.36 -2.93
N GLY A 113 -4.35 13.55 -3.21
CA GLY A 113 -2.97 13.90 -2.85
C GLY A 113 -2.72 13.88 -1.34
N VAL A 114 -3.62 14.44 -0.54
CA VAL A 114 -3.54 14.37 0.94
C VAL A 114 -3.67 12.92 1.42
N THR A 115 -4.60 12.16 0.85
CA THR A 115 -4.83 10.76 1.25
C THR A 115 -3.64 9.86 0.88
N CYS A 116 -3.08 9.98 -0.32
CA CYS A 116 -1.87 9.29 -0.76
C CYS A 116 -0.69 9.54 0.18
N ALA A 117 -0.46 10.80 0.57
CA ALA A 117 0.61 11.15 1.50
C ALA A 117 0.38 10.55 2.90
N ALA A 118 -0.86 10.57 3.38
CA ALA A 118 -1.20 9.94 4.66
C ALA A 118 -1.00 8.41 4.62
N VAL A 119 -1.38 7.75 3.52
CA VAL A 119 -1.13 6.30 3.30
C VAL A 119 0.37 6.02 3.31
N GLY A 120 1.18 6.80 2.58
CA GLY A 120 2.63 6.67 2.59
C GLY A 120 3.21 6.77 4.00
N LYS A 121 2.70 7.71 4.82
CA LYS A 121 3.14 7.90 6.20
C LYS A 121 2.72 6.76 7.13
N VAL A 122 1.50 6.24 6.98
CA VAL A 122 1.04 5.05 7.72
C VAL A 122 1.93 3.85 7.43
N ILE A 123 2.27 3.61 6.15
CA ILE A 123 3.13 2.49 5.75
C ILE A 123 4.56 2.68 6.28
N TYR A 124 5.13 3.89 6.16
CA TYR A 124 6.45 4.20 6.69
C TYR A 124 6.56 3.91 8.19
N GLU A 125 5.55 4.33 8.96
CA GLU A 125 5.50 4.15 10.41
C GLU A 125 4.99 2.77 10.85
N ARG A 126 4.65 1.88 9.89
CA ARG A 126 4.09 0.55 10.13
C ARG A 126 2.82 0.59 11.00
N LYS A 127 1.98 1.60 10.76
CA LYS A 127 0.70 1.78 11.45
C LYS A 127 -0.41 1.00 10.76
N LYS A 128 -1.52 0.82 11.49
CA LYS A 128 -2.74 0.19 10.97
C LYS A 128 -3.46 1.13 10.00
N PHE A 129 -4.26 0.56 9.11
CA PHE A 129 -5.08 1.30 8.14
C PHE A 129 -5.93 2.41 8.79
N ASP A 130 -6.54 2.14 9.95
CA ASP A 130 -7.40 3.10 10.65
C ASP A 130 -6.69 4.40 11.07
N GLU A 131 -5.35 4.37 11.17
CA GLU A 131 -4.55 5.55 11.53
C GLU A 131 -4.46 6.57 10.37
N ILE A 132 -4.79 6.20 9.13
CA ILE A 132 -4.79 7.13 7.98
C ILE A 132 -5.62 8.36 8.31
N ARG A 133 -6.81 8.17 8.90
CA ARG A 133 -7.71 9.26 9.31
C ARG A 133 -7.04 10.24 10.26
N SER A 134 -6.34 9.72 11.27
CA SER A 134 -5.62 10.54 12.26
C SER A 134 -4.50 11.34 11.62
N ILE A 135 -3.76 10.75 10.69
CA ILE A 135 -2.66 11.41 9.98
C ILE A 135 -3.19 12.52 9.07
N ILE A 136 -4.28 12.29 8.33
CA ILE A 136 -4.93 13.32 7.50
C ILE A 136 -5.27 14.54 8.37
N LYS A 137 -5.95 14.34 9.50
CA LYS A 137 -6.32 15.43 10.43
C LYS A 137 -5.10 16.22 10.92
N GLN A 138 -3.99 15.54 11.17
CA GLN A 138 -2.76 16.18 11.65
C GLN A 138 -2.06 16.98 10.54
N MET A 139 -2.00 16.43 9.33
CA MET A 139 -1.45 17.12 8.16
C MET A 139 -2.23 18.40 7.84
N THR A 140 -3.56 18.35 7.90
CA THR A 140 -4.44 19.45 7.46
C THR A 140 -4.93 20.34 8.62
N LYS A 141 -4.33 20.24 9.80
CA LYS A 141 -4.81 20.95 11.00
C LYS A 141 -4.81 22.48 10.82
N GLY A 142 -6.00 23.07 10.93
CA GLY A 142 -6.21 24.51 10.84
C GLY A 142 -6.18 25.03 9.40
N ILE A 143 -6.33 24.17 8.38
CA ILE A 143 -6.36 24.61 6.98
C ILE A 143 -7.60 25.47 6.71
N VAL A 144 -8.77 25.11 7.27
CA VAL A 144 -10.01 25.87 7.08
C VAL A 144 -9.83 27.26 7.67
N SER A 145 -9.31 27.34 8.90
CA SER A 145 -9.17 28.64 9.55
C SER A 145 -8.10 29.53 8.93
N LYS A 146 -6.97 28.95 8.52
CA LYS A 146 -5.87 29.70 7.89
C LYS A 146 -6.18 30.15 6.47
N GLU A 147 -6.84 29.31 5.67
CA GLU A 147 -7.09 29.59 4.25
C GLU A 147 -8.45 30.23 3.98
N LEU A 148 -9.48 29.99 4.81
CA LEU A 148 -10.84 30.44 4.51
C LEU A 148 -11.31 31.63 5.36
N PHE A 149 -10.92 31.73 6.64
CA PHE A 149 -11.32 32.89 7.48
C PHE A 149 -10.49 34.16 7.23
N THR A 150 -9.37 34.06 6.52
CA THR A 150 -8.45 35.18 6.22
C THR A 150 -8.73 35.89 4.89
N LEU A 151 -9.75 35.46 4.14
CA LEU A 151 -10.00 35.84 2.74
C LEU A 151 -10.70 37.19 2.51
N LYS A 152 -10.96 37.99 3.56
CA LYS A 152 -11.88 39.14 3.47
C LYS A 152 -11.49 40.20 2.41
N ASP A 153 -10.22 40.27 2.00
CA ASP A 153 -9.70 41.31 1.11
C ASP A 153 -8.96 40.80 -0.16
N SER A 154 -9.12 39.52 -0.55
CA SER A 154 -8.43 38.97 -1.74
C SER A 154 -9.23 39.16 -3.04
N THR A 155 -8.58 39.68 -4.09
CA THR A 155 -9.19 39.93 -5.40
C THR A 155 -9.22 38.71 -6.33
N ASN A 156 -8.44 37.66 -6.04
CA ASN A 156 -8.35 36.42 -6.83
C ASN A 156 -8.77 35.20 -5.99
N LEU A 157 -10.06 35.06 -5.73
CA LEU A 157 -10.64 33.95 -4.97
C LEU A 157 -10.94 32.73 -5.85
N SER A 158 -10.48 31.55 -5.43
CA SER A 158 -10.88 30.25 -6.00
C SER A 158 -12.36 29.95 -5.76
N HIS A 159 -12.93 28.98 -6.48
CA HIS A 159 -14.35 28.63 -6.36
C HIS A 159 -14.74 28.25 -4.93
N GLY A 160 -13.91 27.46 -4.24
CA GLY A 160 -14.14 27.06 -2.85
C GLY A 160 -14.06 28.23 -1.85
N GLU A 161 -13.24 29.23 -2.14
CA GLU A 161 -13.07 30.42 -1.30
C GLU A 161 -14.28 31.36 -1.42
N ARG A 162 -14.82 31.52 -2.64
CA ARG A 162 -16.08 32.25 -2.88
C ARG A 162 -17.27 31.59 -2.19
N LEU A 163 -17.34 30.26 -2.24
CA LEU A 163 -18.38 29.45 -1.59
C LEU A 163 -18.36 29.60 -0.07
N PHE A 164 -17.18 29.55 0.54
CA PHE A 164 -17.04 29.74 1.97
C PHE A 164 -17.51 31.13 2.43
N ILE A 165 -17.21 32.17 1.65
CA ILE A 165 -17.68 33.53 1.95
C ILE A 165 -19.20 33.61 1.86
N LYS A 166 -19.81 33.05 0.80
CA LYS A 166 -21.25 33.18 0.51
C LYS A 166 -22.14 32.26 1.36
N TYR A 167 -21.72 31.02 1.61
CA TYR A 167 -22.56 29.98 2.21
C TYR A 167 -21.92 29.28 3.43
N LYS A 168 -20.71 29.69 3.85
CA LYS A 168 -19.98 29.09 4.99
C LYS A 168 -19.70 27.58 4.86
N THR A 169 -19.75 27.03 3.64
CA THR A 169 -19.34 25.66 3.37
C THR A 169 -17.81 25.57 3.26
N ASP A 170 -17.21 24.64 3.98
CA ASP A 170 -15.77 24.39 3.99
C ASP A 170 -15.31 23.37 2.93
N GLY A 171 -16.26 22.70 2.26
CA GLY A 171 -16.04 21.81 1.13
C GLY A 171 -14.97 20.74 1.39
N VAL A 172 -14.18 20.43 0.35
CA VAL A 172 -13.10 19.43 0.41
C VAL A 172 -12.03 19.75 1.48
N ARG A 173 -11.84 21.03 1.84
CA ARG A 173 -10.90 21.45 2.90
C ARG A 173 -11.43 21.07 4.29
N GLY A 174 -12.73 21.25 4.52
CA GLY A 174 -13.39 20.79 5.74
C GLY A 174 -13.40 19.27 5.87
N GLU A 175 -13.64 18.57 4.77
CA GLU A 175 -13.59 17.11 4.75
C GLU A 175 -12.22 16.60 5.21
N VAL A 176 -11.11 17.07 4.63
CA VAL A 176 -9.78 16.63 5.07
C VAL A 176 -9.46 17.08 6.50
N GLU A 177 -9.82 18.30 6.91
CA GLU A 177 -9.56 18.77 8.27
C GLU A 177 -10.26 17.92 9.35
N ARG A 178 -11.46 17.43 9.05
CA ARG A 178 -12.21 16.49 9.91
C ARG A 178 -11.74 15.04 9.78
N GLY A 179 -10.88 14.74 8.81
CA GLY A 179 -10.41 13.38 8.51
C GLY A 179 -11.41 12.56 7.71
N LEU A 180 -11.95 13.13 6.64
CA LEU A 180 -12.82 12.50 5.64
C LEU A 180 -14.00 11.71 6.25
N PRO A 181 -14.85 12.34 7.08
CA PRO A 181 -15.95 11.65 7.76
C PRO A 181 -16.92 10.97 6.79
N THR A 182 -17.22 11.58 5.63
CA THR A 182 -18.09 10.96 4.62
C THR A 182 -17.55 9.61 4.14
N ILE A 183 -16.22 9.43 4.17
CA ILE A 183 -15.56 8.20 3.75
C ILE A 183 -15.43 7.21 4.90
N PHE A 184 -14.73 7.59 5.96
CA PHE A 184 -14.42 6.68 7.06
C PHE A 184 -15.63 6.30 7.92
N ASP A 185 -16.64 7.18 8.02
CA ASP A 185 -17.84 6.90 8.81
C ASP A 185 -18.97 6.30 7.97
N PHE A 186 -18.83 6.29 6.63
CA PHE A 186 -19.91 5.85 5.75
C PHE A 186 -19.45 5.14 4.46
N SER A 187 -18.91 5.86 3.47
CA SER A 187 -18.84 5.32 2.10
C SER A 187 -17.86 4.15 1.96
N LEU A 188 -16.81 4.06 2.78
CA LEU A 188 -15.88 2.94 2.76
C LEU A 188 -16.58 1.63 3.17
N ASP A 189 -17.28 1.65 4.29
CA ASP A 189 -18.07 0.49 4.75
C ASP A 189 -19.25 0.20 3.83
N PHE A 190 -19.89 1.25 3.30
CA PHE A 190 -20.96 1.09 2.32
C PHE A 190 -20.46 0.41 1.04
N TYR A 191 -19.33 0.84 0.49
CA TYR A 191 -18.70 0.20 -0.66
C TYR A 191 -18.35 -1.25 -0.33
N LYS A 192 -17.69 -1.52 0.81
CA LYS A 192 -17.32 -2.88 1.26
C LYS A 192 -18.51 -3.82 1.49
N LYS A 193 -19.67 -3.34 1.91
CA LYS A 193 -20.85 -4.21 2.14
C LYS A 193 -21.55 -4.65 0.85
N ASN A 194 -21.22 -4.05 -0.29
CA ASN A 194 -21.87 -4.30 -1.57
C ASN A 194 -20.94 -5.03 -2.56
N VAL A 195 -20.09 -5.94 -2.09
CA VAL A 195 -19.15 -6.71 -2.95
C VAL A 195 -19.84 -7.68 -3.90
N ASP A 196 -21.09 -8.02 -3.62
CA ASP A 196 -21.91 -8.92 -4.43
C ASP A 196 -22.42 -8.25 -5.72
N LEU A 197 -22.41 -6.92 -5.78
CA LEU A 197 -22.60 -6.18 -7.02
C LEU A 197 -21.31 -6.25 -7.86
N ASN A 198 -21.47 -6.33 -9.19
CA ASN A 198 -20.33 -6.16 -10.09
C ASN A 198 -19.69 -4.78 -9.91
N THR A 199 -18.45 -4.62 -10.37
CA THR A 199 -17.65 -3.40 -10.16
C THR A 199 -18.41 -2.11 -10.52
N ASN A 200 -19.02 -2.05 -11.71
CA ASN A 200 -19.73 -0.85 -12.15
C ASN A 200 -20.97 -0.58 -11.28
N ASP A 201 -21.82 -1.59 -11.05
CA ASP A 201 -23.02 -1.42 -10.24
C ASP A 201 -22.68 -1.02 -8.80
N ARG A 202 -21.58 -1.52 -8.26
CA ARG A 202 -21.07 -1.16 -6.93
C ARG A 202 -20.60 0.30 -6.88
N LEU A 203 -19.90 0.77 -7.91
CA LEU A 203 -19.50 2.18 -8.06
C LEU A 203 -20.73 3.10 -8.11
N VAL A 204 -21.68 2.80 -8.99
CA VAL A 204 -22.93 3.57 -9.13
C VAL A 204 -23.72 3.57 -7.82
N HIS A 205 -23.88 2.41 -7.19
CA HIS A 205 -24.61 2.30 -5.93
C HIS A 205 -23.96 3.15 -4.83
N THR A 206 -22.62 3.12 -4.77
CA THR A 206 -21.85 3.89 -3.80
C THR A 206 -21.87 5.38 -4.11
N LEU A 207 -21.85 5.79 -5.38
CA LEU A 207 -22.00 7.18 -5.78
C LEU A 207 -23.32 7.77 -5.27
N ILE A 208 -24.44 7.07 -5.51
CA ILE A 208 -25.75 7.45 -4.97
C ILE A 208 -25.70 7.45 -3.43
N GLY A 209 -25.02 6.45 -2.86
CA GLY A 209 -24.68 6.39 -1.44
C GLY A 209 -24.06 7.68 -0.93
N VAL A 210 -23.01 8.16 -1.57
CA VAL A 210 -22.27 9.38 -1.19
C VAL A 210 -23.15 10.63 -1.36
N MET A 211 -23.91 10.74 -2.46
CA MET A 211 -24.79 11.89 -2.73
C MET A 211 -25.82 12.13 -1.61
N GLN A 212 -26.19 11.12 -0.81
CA GLN A 212 -27.14 11.28 0.31
C GLN A 212 -26.56 12.03 1.54
N LYS A 213 -25.22 12.02 1.68
CA LYS A 213 -24.48 12.51 2.85
C LYS A 213 -23.58 13.69 2.52
N CYS A 214 -23.01 13.73 1.31
CA CYS A 214 -22.03 14.73 0.92
C CYS A 214 -22.64 16.13 0.87
N ASP A 215 -21.99 17.11 1.51
CA ASP A 215 -22.25 18.53 1.31
C ASP A 215 -21.53 19.03 0.05
N ASP A 216 -22.07 18.64 -1.12
CA ASP A 216 -21.40 18.84 -2.40
C ASP A 216 -21.31 20.33 -2.78
N SER A 217 -20.14 20.91 -2.54
CA SER A 217 -19.85 22.31 -2.86
C SER A 217 -19.98 22.65 -4.35
N THR A 218 -19.83 21.68 -5.26
CA THR A 218 -20.02 21.91 -6.70
C THR A 218 -21.48 22.22 -7.02
N ILE A 219 -22.41 21.53 -6.36
CA ILE A 219 -23.85 21.78 -6.48
C ILE A 219 -24.19 23.14 -5.89
N ILE A 220 -23.72 23.44 -4.67
CA ILE A 220 -23.97 24.74 -4.01
C ILE A 220 -23.44 25.91 -4.86
N TYR A 221 -22.30 25.71 -5.54
CA TYR A 221 -21.68 26.76 -6.37
C TYR A 221 -22.45 27.07 -7.64
N ARG A 222 -22.86 26.02 -8.36
CA ARG A 222 -23.55 26.14 -9.64
C ARG A 222 -25.04 26.43 -9.47
N HIS A 223 -25.60 26.05 -8.32
CA HIS A 223 -27.01 26.17 -7.98
C HIS A 223 -27.19 26.81 -6.61
N SER A 224 -27.70 26.06 -5.63
CA SER A 224 -28.02 26.55 -4.30
C SER A 224 -28.02 25.42 -3.25
N PRO A 225 -28.01 25.76 -1.95
CA PRO A 225 -28.17 24.78 -0.86
C PRO A 225 -29.49 23.99 -0.95
N GLU A 226 -30.57 24.57 -1.44
CA GLU A 226 -31.86 23.90 -1.59
C GLU A 226 -31.79 22.78 -2.65
N VAL A 227 -31.07 23.01 -3.75
CA VAL A 227 -30.84 21.99 -4.78
C VAL A 227 -29.97 20.85 -4.23
N LEU A 228 -28.99 21.14 -3.37
CA LEU A 228 -28.22 20.11 -2.69
C LEU A 228 -29.11 19.20 -1.82
N GLU A 229 -30.04 19.78 -1.05
CA GLU A 229 -30.98 19.00 -0.25
C GLU A 229 -31.96 18.20 -1.11
N GLU A 230 -32.41 18.73 -2.25
CA GLU A 230 -33.19 17.98 -3.25
C GLU A 230 -32.42 16.76 -3.77
N VAL A 231 -31.14 16.93 -4.12
CA VAL A 231 -30.26 15.86 -4.60
C VAL A 231 -30.08 14.78 -3.54
N LYS A 232 -29.80 15.17 -2.28
CA LYS A 232 -29.68 14.23 -1.15
C LYS A 232 -30.96 13.42 -0.97
N GLU A 233 -32.12 14.08 -1.04
CA GLU A 233 -33.41 13.40 -0.85
C GLU A 233 -33.74 12.45 -2.00
N LYS A 234 -33.46 12.84 -3.24
CA LYS A 234 -33.58 11.96 -4.40
C LYS A 234 -32.68 10.73 -4.28
N ALA A 235 -31.43 10.91 -3.84
CA ALA A 235 -30.50 9.80 -3.60
C ALA A 235 -31.02 8.84 -2.53
N ARG A 236 -31.59 9.35 -1.42
CA ARG A 236 -32.25 8.51 -0.39
C ARG A 236 -33.41 7.70 -0.98
N LYS A 237 -34.28 8.31 -1.78
CA LYS A 237 -35.41 7.62 -2.43
C LYS A 237 -34.95 6.52 -3.38
N VAL A 238 -33.86 6.74 -4.11
CA VAL A 238 -33.25 5.71 -4.97
C VAL A 238 -32.77 4.52 -4.14
N LEU A 239 -32.05 4.76 -3.04
CA LEU A 239 -31.53 3.69 -2.20
C LEU A 239 -32.65 2.94 -1.47
N LEU A 240 -33.71 3.64 -1.03
CA LEU A 240 -34.92 3.02 -0.48
C LEU A 240 -35.62 2.12 -1.49
N ALA A 241 -35.60 2.47 -2.78
CA ALA A 241 -36.09 1.62 -3.86
C ALA A 241 -35.13 0.45 -4.20
N GLY A 242 -34.00 0.30 -3.49
CA GLY A 242 -33.02 -0.77 -3.67
C GLY A 242 -31.79 -0.40 -4.53
N GLY A 243 -31.69 0.83 -5.03
CA GLY A 243 -30.55 1.31 -5.82
C GLY A 243 -30.21 0.39 -7.00
N MET A 244 -28.96 -0.03 -7.14
CA MET A 244 -28.53 -0.92 -8.23
C MET A 244 -28.96 -2.39 -8.04
N ARG A 245 -29.58 -2.73 -6.90
CA ARG A 245 -30.01 -4.11 -6.62
C ARG A 245 -31.37 -4.46 -7.23
N THR A 246 -32.17 -3.46 -7.57
CA THR A 246 -33.54 -3.64 -8.08
C THR A 246 -33.70 -2.99 -9.45
N SER A 247 -34.66 -3.47 -10.23
CA SER A 247 -35.04 -2.84 -11.49
C SER A 247 -35.59 -1.43 -11.29
N GLU A 248 -36.38 -1.21 -10.23
CA GLU A 248 -36.92 0.10 -9.89
C GLU A 248 -35.82 1.11 -9.53
N GLY A 249 -34.87 0.72 -8.67
CA GLY A 249 -33.77 1.60 -8.29
C GLY A 249 -32.88 1.95 -9.48
N ARG A 250 -32.56 0.98 -10.34
CA ARG A 250 -31.83 1.23 -11.61
C ARG A 250 -32.57 2.20 -12.52
N LYS A 251 -33.90 2.04 -12.67
CA LYS A 251 -34.71 2.98 -13.46
C LYS A 251 -34.62 4.39 -12.90
N ARG A 252 -34.82 4.55 -11.58
CA ARG A 252 -34.73 5.86 -10.91
C ARG A 252 -33.36 6.51 -11.07
N ILE A 253 -32.27 5.75 -11.05
CA ILE A 253 -30.91 6.28 -11.30
C ILE A 253 -30.79 6.82 -12.72
N ASN A 254 -31.28 6.09 -13.72
CA ASN A 254 -31.29 6.57 -15.11
C ASN A 254 -32.17 7.82 -15.28
N ASP A 255 -33.33 7.86 -14.63
CA ASP A 255 -34.20 9.04 -14.63
C ASP A 255 -33.47 10.27 -14.03
N LEU A 256 -32.70 10.06 -12.94
CA LEU A 256 -31.86 11.11 -12.36
C LEU A 256 -30.72 11.55 -13.30
N CYS A 257 -30.16 10.65 -14.11
CA CYS A 257 -29.15 11.04 -15.11
C CYS A 257 -29.70 12.09 -16.08
N ASN A 258 -30.88 11.84 -16.64
CA ASN A 258 -31.52 12.79 -17.55
C ASN A 258 -31.88 14.09 -16.83
N GLU A 259 -32.52 13.99 -15.66
CA GLU A 259 -32.95 15.16 -14.90
C GLU A 259 -31.77 16.07 -14.52
N PHE A 260 -30.64 15.51 -14.06
CA PHE A 260 -29.49 16.30 -13.64
C PHE A 260 -28.80 16.95 -14.84
N ILE A 261 -28.76 16.28 -15.99
CA ILE A 261 -28.25 16.89 -17.23
C ILE A 261 -29.14 18.07 -17.64
N ASP A 262 -30.46 17.87 -17.70
CA ASP A 262 -31.42 18.90 -18.09
C ASP A 262 -31.36 20.13 -17.17
N LYS A 263 -31.22 19.89 -15.86
CA LYS A 263 -31.07 20.94 -14.84
C LYS A 263 -29.64 21.46 -14.67
N ASN A 264 -28.67 20.96 -15.44
CA ASN A 264 -27.24 21.26 -15.31
C ASN A 264 -26.67 21.04 -13.88
N ILE A 265 -27.18 20.05 -13.15
CA ILE A 265 -26.70 19.65 -11.81
C ILE A 265 -25.53 18.70 -11.97
N SER A 266 -24.39 19.00 -11.33
CA SER A 266 -23.19 18.15 -11.34
C SER A 266 -22.73 17.85 -9.90
N PRO A 267 -22.94 16.63 -9.40
CA PRO A 267 -22.46 16.18 -8.08
C PRO A 267 -20.95 15.87 -8.04
N GLY A 268 -20.11 16.84 -8.41
CA GLY A 268 -18.66 16.64 -8.56
C GLY A 268 -17.94 16.29 -7.25
N GLY A 269 -18.31 16.89 -6.13
CA GLY A 269 -17.71 16.55 -4.84
C GLY A 269 -18.06 15.12 -4.39
N SER A 270 -19.26 14.65 -4.74
CA SER A 270 -19.66 13.26 -4.49
C SER A 270 -18.83 12.27 -5.32
N ALA A 271 -18.50 12.64 -6.56
CA ALA A 271 -17.64 11.87 -7.44
C ALA A 271 -16.19 11.81 -6.93
N ASP A 272 -15.64 12.95 -6.50
CA ASP A 272 -14.31 13.03 -5.87
C ASP A 272 -14.20 12.06 -4.66
N LEU A 273 -15.22 12.06 -3.79
CA LEU A 273 -15.27 11.16 -2.63
C LEU A 273 -15.44 9.69 -3.02
N LEU A 274 -16.14 9.36 -4.12
CA LEU A 274 -16.19 8.00 -4.65
C LEU A 274 -14.79 7.50 -5.02
N GLY A 275 -14.03 8.30 -5.76
CA GLY A 275 -12.65 7.94 -6.13
C GLY A 275 -11.78 7.67 -4.92
N VAL A 276 -11.80 8.55 -3.91
CA VAL A 276 -11.02 8.34 -2.67
C VAL A 276 -11.52 7.11 -1.87
N THR A 277 -12.82 6.82 -1.90
CA THR A 277 -13.40 5.62 -1.29
C THR A 277 -12.83 4.34 -1.92
N VAL A 278 -12.82 4.27 -3.25
CA VAL A 278 -12.28 3.13 -4.00
C VAL A 278 -10.78 2.98 -3.74
N PHE A 279 -10.02 4.09 -3.76
CA PHE A 279 -8.60 4.08 -3.45
C PHE A 279 -8.33 3.49 -2.06
N LEU A 280 -9.03 3.98 -1.03
CA LEU A 280 -8.85 3.48 0.33
C LEU A 280 -9.24 2.00 0.48
N CYS A 281 -10.23 1.51 -0.27
CA CYS A 281 -10.57 0.08 -0.30
C CYS A 281 -9.40 -0.76 -0.86
N LEU A 282 -8.79 -0.34 -1.97
CA LEU A 282 -7.62 -1.02 -2.57
C LEU A 282 -6.42 -1.01 -1.61
N VAL A 283 -6.18 0.12 -0.94
CA VAL A 283 -5.11 0.24 0.08
C VAL A 283 -5.37 -0.69 1.27
N GLU A 284 -6.61 -0.77 1.76
CA GLU A 284 -6.97 -1.65 2.87
C GLU A 284 -6.69 -3.12 2.53
N GLU A 285 -7.05 -3.55 1.32
CA GLU A 285 -6.79 -4.90 0.80
C GLU A 285 -5.29 -5.18 0.68
N TYR A 286 -4.50 -4.24 0.13
CA TYR A 286 -3.05 -4.36 0.03
C TYR A 286 -2.35 -4.44 1.39
N MET A 287 -2.77 -3.62 2.36
CA MET A 287 -2.21 -3.65 3.71
C MET A 287 -2.54 -4.97 4.43
N LYS A 288 -3.75 -5.52 4.22
CA LYS A 288 -4.13 -6.82 4.78
C LYS A 288 -3.34 -7.97 4.16
N SER A 289 -3.18 -8.01 2.84
CA SER A 289 -2.39 -9.06 2.19
C SER A 289 -0.92 -9.03 2.63
N THR A 290 -0.35 -7.84 2.80
CA THR A 290 1.03 -7.68 3.31
C THR A 290 1.16 -8.12 4.78
N SER A 291 0.16 -7.86 5.61
CA SER A 291 0.12 -8.34 7.01
C SER A 291 0.06 -9.87 7.06
N ASN A 292 -0.82 -10.48 6.24
CA ASN A 292 -0.97 -11.95 6.20
C ASN A 292 0.34 -12.65 5.83
N ILE A 293 1.12 -12.10 4.90
CA ILE A 293 2.44 -12.67 4.54
C ILE A 293 3.39 -12.68 5.75
N LEU A 294 3.38 -11.64 6.58
CA LEU A 294 4.21 -11.59 7.78
C LEU A 294 3.75 -12.60 8.82
N ASP A 295 2.45 -12.75 9.00
CA ASP A 295 1.86 -13.72 9.93
C ASP A 295 2.17 -15.16 9.46
N GLU A 296 2.05 -15.46 8.16
CA GLU A 296 2.44 -16.75 7.57
C GLU A 296 3.92 -17.07 7.82
N ILE A 297 4.82 -16.08 7.69
CA ILE A 297 6.25 -16.27 8.02
C ILE A 297 6.45 -16.55 9.50
N LEU A 298 5.70 -15.89 10.40
CA LEU A 298 5.79 -16.12 11.85
C LEU A 298 5.28 -17.51 12.22
N GLU A 299 4.12 -17.91 11.71
CA GLU A 299 3.55 -19.25 11.89
C GLU A 299 4.48 -20.35 11.36
N ALA A 300 5.11 -20.14 10.20
CA ALA A 300 6.10 -21.05 9.66
C ALA A 300 7.29 -21.24 10.61
N LYS A 301 7.78 -20.15 11.24
CA LYS A 301 8.86 -20.24 12.24
C LYS A 301 8.45 -20.99 13.50
N GLU A 302 7.21 -20.81 13.98
CA GLU A 302 6.69 -21.55 15.13
C GLU A 302 6.54 -23.05 14.81
N LYS A 303 6.03 -23.37 13.62
CA LYS A 303 5.92 -24.76 13.15
C LYS A 303 7.29 -25.42 13.05
N ARG A 304 8.31 -24.71 12.56
CA ARG A 304 9.71 -25.18 12.54
C ARG A 304 10.21 -25.50 13.96
N ALA A 305 10.00 -24.62 14.93
CA ALA A 305 10.39 -24.86 16.32
C ALA A 305 9.71 -26.12 16.90
N LYS A 306 8.45 -26.36 16.52
CA LYS A 306 7.72 -27.58 16.91
C LYS A 306 8.31 -28.84 16.27
N ILE A 307 8.64 -28.81 14.97
CA ILE A 307 9.28 -29.93 14.27
C ILE A 307 10.64 -30.24 14.90
N GLN A 308 11.46 -29.23 15.18
CA GLN A 308 12.76 -29.41 15.85
C GLN A 308 12.59 -30.15 17.18
N LYS A 309 11.61 -29.76 17.99
CA LYS A 309 11.32 -30.42 19.28
C LYS A 309 10.83 -31.86 19.12
N GLU A 310 9.98 -32.13 18.13
CA GLU A 310 9.49 -33.48 17.82
C GLU A 310 10.63 -34.41 17.37
N LEU A 311 11.52 -33.94 16.50
CA LEU A 311 12.69 -34.68 16.03
C LEU A 311 13.68 -34.98 17.17
N LEU A 312 13.96 -33.99 18.02
CA LEU A 312 14.82 -34.16 19.19
C LEU A 312 14.25 -35.19 20.19
N ASN A 313 12.93 -35.15 20.43
CA ASN A 313 12.28 -36.12 21.33
C ASN A 313 12.29 -37.55 20.76
N THR A 314 12.16 -37.68 19.44
CA THR A 314 12.08 -38.97 18.75
C THR A 314 13.45 -39.64 18.66
N PHE A 315 14.45 -38.93 18.13
CA PHE A 315 15.77 -39.51 17.85
C PHE A 315 16.75 -39.37 19.03
N LYS A 316 16.58 -38.36 19.89
CA LYS A 316 17.46 -38.07 21.04
C LYS A 316 18.94 -37.92 20.67
N THR A 317 19.21 -37.41 19.48
CA THR A 317 20.54 -37.14 18.92
C THR A 317 20.71 -35.64 18.67
N THR A 318 21.92 -35.23 18.25
CA THR A 318 22.16 -33.84 17.84
C THR A 318 21.35 -33.54 16.58
N LEU A 319 20.72 -32.37 16.54
CA LEU A 319 19.91 -31.93 15.41
C LEU A 319 20.56 -30.72 14.73
N ILE A 320 20.73 -30.79 13.41
CA ILE A 320 21.08 -29.65 12.56
C ILE A 320 19.81 -29.17 11.88
N SER A 321 19.45 -27.91 12.08
CA SER A 321 18.38 -27.20 11.38
C SER A 321 19.01 -26.22 10.41
N PHE A 322 18.80 -26.44 9.12
CA PHE A 322 19.36 -25.63 8.05
C PHE A 322 18.26 -24.80 7.37
N THR A 323 18.51 -23.50 7.22
CA THR A 323 17.71 -22.57 6.41
C THR A 323 18.62 -21.59 5.66
N LEU A 324 18.07 -20.81 4.74
CA LEU A 324 18.81 -19.73 4.07
C LEU A 324 18.57 -18.39 4.77
N ASN A 325 19.64 -17.65 5.03
CA ASN A 325 19.61 -16.29 5.58
C ASN A 325 19.40 -15.25 4.47
N ILE A 326 18.22 -15.28 3.84
CA ILE A 326 17.85 -14.37 2.75
C ILE A 326 16.97 -13.22 3.28
N PRO A 327 17.30 -11.95 2.98
CA PRO A 327 16.48 -10.81 3.33
C PRO A 327 15.30 -10.66 2.37
N GLY A 328 14.17 -10.15 2.89
CA GLY A 328 12.97 -9.87 2.08
C GLY A 328 11.79 -10.78 2.41
N ALA A 329 10.65 -10.48 1.78
CA ALA A 329 9.40 -11.24 1.93
C ALA A 329 9.35 -12.46 1.00
N GLU A 330 9.99 -12.37 -0.18
CA GLU A 330 10.08 -13.49 -1.11
C GLU A 330 11.25 -14.39 -0.73
N LYS A 331 10.93 -15.57 -0.21
CA LYS A 331 11.91 -16.59 0.18
C LYS A 331 11.82 -17.88 -0.62
N ASN A 332 10.82 -17.96 -1.50
CA ASN A 332 10.46 -19.15 -2.24
C ASN A 332 10.52 -18.84 -3.73
N ASN A 333 11.66 -19.19 -4.33
CA ASN A 333 11.82 -19.24 -5.78
C ASN A 333 12.74 -20.40 -6.15
N GLU A 334 12.77 -20.74 -7.45
CA GLU A 334 13.54 -21.89 -7.93
C GLU A 334 15.05 -21.74 -7.67
N SER A 335 15.57 -20.53 -7.74
CA SER A 335 16.98 -20.22 -7.50
C SER A 335 17.37 -20.50 -6.05
N PHE A 336 16.56 -20.07 -5.08
CA PHE A 336 16.79 -20.34 -3.66
C PHE A 336 16.61 -21.82 -3.31
N ALA A 337 15.68 -22.52 -3.95
CA ALA A 337 15.54 -23.97 -3.79
C ALA A 337 16.80 -24.72 -4.26
N LYS A 338 17.39 -24.31 -5.40
CA LYS A 338 18.69 -24.84 -5.88
C LYS A 338 19.82 -24.54 -4.90
N LEU A 339 19.87 -23.31 -4.37
CA LEU A 339 20.87 -22.92 -3.38
C LEU A 339 20.75 -23.72 -2.09
N HIS A 340 19.53 -23.93 -1.59
CA HIS A 340 19.26 -24.73 -0.39
C HIS A 340 19.69 -26.19 -0.62
N LYS A 341 19.36 -26.78 -1.77
CA LYS A 341 19.81 -28.13 -2.12
C LYS A 341 21.34 -28.24 -2.15
N LYS A 342 22.04 -27.24 -2.68
CA LYS A 342 23.50 -27.20 -2.67
C LYS A 342 24.08 -27.11 -1.25
N GLY A 343 23.46 -26.31 -0.37
CA GLY A 343 23.84 -26.23 1.04
C GLY A 343 23.69 -27.56 1.77
N ILE A 344 22.62 -28.31 1.49
CA ILE A 344 22.43 -29.67 2.03
C ILE A 344 23.55 -30.59 1.56
N CYS A 345 23.85 -30.63 0.26
CA CYS A 345 24.93 -31.49 -0.28
C CYS A 345 26.28 -31.17 0.36
N LEU A 346 26.63 -29.89 0.50
CA LEU A 346 27.87 -29.46 1.16
C LEU A 346 27.94 -29.90 2.62
N LEU A 347 26.82 -29.79 3.35
CA LEU A 347 26.74 -30.26 4.73
C LEU A 347 26.94 -31.77 4.82
N GLU A 348 26.29 -32.55 3.95
CA GLU A 348 26.42 -34.01 3.91
C GLU A 348 27.86 -34.45 3.59
N GLU A 349 28.50 -33.83 2.60
CA GLU A 349 29.91 -34.09 2.25
C GLU A 349 30.87 -33.81 3.42
N GLU A 350 30.66 -32.72 4.17
CA GLU A 350 31.51 -32.39 5.32
C GLU A 350 31.25 -33.29 6.53
N LEU A 351 30.01 -33.72 6.76
CA LEU A 351 29.69 -34.69 7.80
C LEU A 351 30.33 -36.06 7.50
N GLU A 352 30.27 -36.51 6.25
CA GLU A 352 30.88 -37.77 5.79
C GLU A 352 32.41 -37.75 5.96
N LYS A 353 33.09 -36.65 5.57
CA LYS A 353 34.55 -36.49 5.79
C LYS A 353 34.97 -36.59 7.25
N ASN A 354 34.07 -36.23 8.17
CA ASN A 354 34.29 -36.30 9.61
C ASN A 354 33.79 -37.61 10.24
N ASN A 355 33.34 -38.58 9.43
CA ASN A 355 32.75 -39.85 9.85
C ASN A 355 31.54 -39.68 10.78
N ILE A 356 30.65 -38.74 10.46
CA ILE A 356 29.42 -38.48 11.20
C ILE A 356 28.22 -39.03 10.43
N ASP A 357 27.56 -40.04 11.00
CA ASP A 357 26.38 -40.66 10.40
C ASP A 357 25.12 -39.81 10.56
N ILE A 358 24.30 -39.77 9.52
CA ILE A 358 22.99 -39.09 9.50
C ILE A 358 21.90 -40.15 9.70
N PHE A 359 21.23 -40.13 10.84
CA PHE A 359 20.13 -41.06 11.15
C PHE A 359 18.83 -40.72 10.47
N ASN A 360 18.55 -39.42 10.35
CA ASN A 360 17.32 -38.93 9.78
C ASN A 360 17.56 -37.61 9.06
N LYS A 361 16.90 -37.45 7.92
CA LYS A 361 16.87 -36.23 7.12
C LYS A 361 15.43 -35.93 6.74
N MET A 362 14.95 -34.76 7.14
CA MET A 362 13.64 -34.25 6.77
C MET A 362 13.80 -32.95 6.01
N LEU A 363 13.11 -32.81 4.89
CA LEU A 363 13.03 -31.58 4.11
C LEU A 363 11.62 -31.01 4.24
N ASN A 364 11.52 -29.70 4.36
CA ASN A 364 10.26 -28.98 4.45
C ASN A 364 10.34 -27.70 3.62
N SER A 365 9.19 -27.23 3.13
CA SER A 365 9.07 -25.94 2.44
C SER A 365 7.94 -25.16 3.09
N SER A 366 8.18 -23.88 3.39
CA SER A 366 7.24 -23.03 4.11
C SER A 366 7.28 -21.58 3.62
N ALA A 367 6.38 -20.72 4.12
CA ALA A 367 6.45 -19.28 3.87
C ALA A 367 7.77 -18.63 4.34
N ALA A 368 8.47 -19.26 5.30
CA ALA A 368 9.76 -18.79 5.79
C ALA A 368 10.97 -19.23 4.93
N GLY A 369 10.74 -19.98 3.85
CA GLY A 369 11.77 -20.58 3.00
C GLY A 369 11.79 -22.11 3.07
N ASP A 370 12.67 -22.71 2.28
CA ASP A 370 13.02 -24.12 2.39
C ASP A 370 13.85 -24.39 3.66
N GLU A 371 13.62 -25.56 4.26
CA GLU A 371 14.20 -25.99 5.52
C GLU A 371 14.68 -27.44 5.42
N ALA A 372 15.80 -27.75 6.07
CA ALA A 372 16.27 -29.12 6.25
C ALA A 372 16.60 -29.40 7.71
N PHE A 373 16.26 -30.61 8.16
CA PHE A 373 16.51 -31.10 9.51
C PHE A 373 17.28 -32.41 9.43
N LEU A 374 18.48 -32.45 10.02
CA LEU A 374 19.36 -33.62 10.01
C LEU A 374 19.70 -34.04 11.44
N ASN A 375 19.32 -35.25 11.81
CA ASN A 375 19.70 -35.87 13.09
C ASN A 375 20.98 -36.68 12.90
N VAL A 376 22.01 -36.44 13.71
CA VAL A 376 23.36 -36.99 13.50
C VAL A 376 23.95 -37.63 14.76
N ASP A 377 24.82 -38.63 14.56
CA ASP A 377 25.53 -39.33 15.66
C ASP A 377 26.84 -38.64 16.06
N ALA A 378 26.74 -37.41 16.57
CA ALA A 378 27.91 -36.69 17.04
C ALA A 378 27.54 -35.71 18.15
N ASP A 379 28.54 -35.25 18.90
CA ASP A 379 28.34 -34.19 19.88
C ASP A 379 28.07 -32.84 19.17
N ALA A 380 27.18 -32.04 19.76
CA ALA A 380 26.72 -30.79 19.15
C ALA A 380 27.85 -29.76 18.95
N ILE A 381 28.92 -29.82 19.76
CA ILE A 381 30.06 -28.90 19.65
C ILE A 381 30.87 -29.23 18.39
N SER A 382 31.17 -30.50 18.15
CA SER A 382 31.87 -30.97 16.95
C SER A 382 31.07 -30.66 15.68
N VAL A 383 29.76 -30.93 15.70
CA VAL A 383 28.87 -30.58 14.58
C VAL A 383 28.83 -29.08 14.34
N LYS A 384 28.72 -28.25 15.39
CA LYS A 384 28.71 -26.80 15.23
C LYS A 384 30.02 -26.25 14.66
N LYS A 385 31.18 -26.85 14.99
CA LYS A 385 32.47 -26.48 14.38
C LYS A 385 32.47 -26.74 12.87
N ILE A 386 31.92 -27.86 12.43
CA ILE A 386 31.79 -28.19 10.99
C ILE A 386 30.90 -27.14 10.31
N THR A 387 29.71 -26.87 10.85
CA THR A 387 28.79 -25.89 10.25
C THR A 387 29.39 -24.48 10.21
N VAL A 388 30.12 -24.08 11.24
CA VAL A 388 30.82 -22.78 11.28
C VAL A 388 31.93 -22.72 10.23
N SER A 389 32.68 -23.81 10.03
CA SER A 389 33.69 -23.91 8.97
C SER A 389 33.06 -23.70 7.58
N ILE A 390 31.92 -24.34 7.30
CA ILE A 390 31.19 -24.13 6.04
C ILE A 390 30.80 -22.66 5.88
N GLU A 391 30.24 -22.05 6.91
CA GLU A 391 29.76 -20.66 6.88
C GLU A 391 30.87 -19.63 6.65
N GLU A 392 32.09 -19.91 7.11
CA GLU A 392 33.24 -19.00 7.00
C GLU A 392 34.08 -19.24 5.73
N ASN A 393 34.26 -20.50 5.35
CA ASN A 393 35.22 -20.88 4.31
C ASN A 393 34.59 -21.08 2.94
N HIS A 394 33.28 -21.37 2.88
CA HIS A 394 32.58 -21.51 1.60
C HIS A 394 32.07 -20.15 1.11
N GLU A 395 32.16 -19.86 -0.19
CA GLU A 395 31.73 -18.56 -0.75
C GLU A 395 30.23 -18.30 -0.55
N LEU A 396 29.42 -19.37 -0.64
CA LEU A 396 27.99 -19.35 -0.32
C LEU A 396 27.69 -19.49 1.19
N GLY A 397 28.71 -19.77 2.01
CA GLY A 397 28.56 -20.02 3.45
C GLY A 397 27.91 -18.87 4.22
N ARG A 398 28.06 -17.63 3.72
CA ARG A 398 27.41 -16.44 4.30
C ARG A 398 25.89 -16.36 4.08
N ILE A 399 25.34 -17.21 3.22
CA ILE A 399 23.91 -17.32 2.95
C ILE A 399 23.30 -18.49 3.75
N PHE A 400 24.10 -19.45 4.17
CA PHE A 400 23.63 -20.61 4.92
C PHE A 400 23.40 -20.30 6.39
N ASP A 401 22.35 -20.84 6.99
CA ASP A 401 22.04 -20.67 8.40
C ASP A 401 21.89 -22.04 9.04
N PHE A 402 22.95 -22.52 9.68
CA PHE A 402 22.99 -23.81 10.34
C PHE A 402 22.84 -23.65 11.85
N ASP A 403 21.65 -23.95 12.36
CA ASP A 403 21.40 -24.07 13.79
C ASP A 403 21.67 -25.49 14.26
N VAL A 404 22.44 -25.65 15.33
CA VAL A 404 22.78 -26.96 15.89
C VAL A 404 22.24 -27.03 17.31
N PHE A 405 21.47 -28.08 17.58
CA PHE A 405 20.83 -28.33 18.87
C PHE A 405 21.41 -29.60 19.50
N THR A 406 21.66 -29.54 20.80
CA THR A 406 22.02 -30.72 21.60
C THR A 406 20.86 -31.70 21.66
N LYS A 407 21.13 -32.94 22.07
CA LYS A 407 20.10 -33.95 22.38
C LYS A 407 19.06 -33.52 23.43
N THR A 408 19.37 -32.51 24.24
CA THR A 408 18.44 -31.93 25.23
C THR A 408 17.66 -30.74 24.68
N GLY A 409 17.95 -30.31 23.45
CA GLY A 409 17.27 -29.22 22.75
C GLY A 409 17.87 -27.82 22.99
N GLU A 410 19.07 -27.74 23.57
CA GLU A 410 19.78 -26.48 23.73
C GLU A 410 20.50 -26.13 22.43
N GLN A 411 20.32 -24.91 21.92
CA GLN A 411 20.99 -24.43 20.72
C GLN A 411 22.43 -24.01 21.04
N ILE A 412 23.40 -24.52 20.27
CA ILE A 412 24.80 -24.12 20.37
C ILE A 412 25.05 -22.89 19.49
N SER A 413 25.50 -21.82 20.11
CA SER A 413 25.85 -20.56 19.45
C SER A 413 27.33 -20.49 19.07
N ARG A 414 27.71 -19.50 18.25
CA ARG A 414 29.14 -19.26 17.92
C ARG A 414 29.95 -18.83 19.14
N THR A 415 29.34 -18.10 20.06
CA THR A 415 29.98 -17.62 21.29
C THR A 415 30.33 -18.76 22.24
N ASP A 416 29.54 -19.83 22.23
CA ASP A 416 29.84 -21.06 23.01
C ASP A 416 31.10 -21.77 22.49
N LEU A 417 31.50 -21.51 21.24
CA LEU A 417 32.75 -21.99 20.63
C LEU A 417 33.91 -20.99 20.73
N GLY A 418 33.69 -19.81 21.32
CA GLY A 418 34.69 -18.73 21.34
C GLY A 418 34.96 -18.08 19.97
N VAL A 419 34.06 -18.26 19.00
CA VAL A 419 34.20 -17.73 17.63
C VAL A 419 33.47 -16.39 17.51
N SER A 420 34.02 -15.47 16.71
CA SER A 420 33.42 -14.15 16.47
C SER A 420 32.03 -14.24 15.82
N GLU A 421 31.19 -13.24 16.09
CA GLU A 421 29.87 -13.10 15.46
C GLU A 421 29.98 -13.00 13.93
N ARG A 422 28.88 -13.34 13.24
CA ARG A 422 28.82 -13.38 11.78
C ARG A 422 29.13 -12.02 11.15
N LYS A 423 29.93 -12.04 10.09
CA LYS A 423 30.25 -10.86 9.27
C LYS A 423 29.16 -10.59 8.24
N CYS A 424 28.88 -9.32 7.99
CA CYS A 424 27.93 -8.80 7.01
C CYS A 424 28.34 -9.25 5.60
N LEU A 425 27.36 -9.63 4.79
CA LEU A 425 27.59 -10.08 3.41
C LEU A 425 28.24 -9.00 2.53
N LEU A 426 27.89 -7.73 2.76
CA LEU A 426 28.35 -6.60 1.93
C LEU A 426 29.62 -5.95 2.45
N CYS A 427 29.64 -5.54 3.72
CA CYS A 427 30.74 -4.74 4.27
C CYS A 427 31.73 -5.50 5.15
N GLY A 428 31.46 -6.77 5.49
CA GLY A 428 32.34 -7.56 6.37
C GLY A 428 32.34 -7.17 7.86
N GLU A 429 31.66 -6.09 8.23
CA GLU A 429 31.42 -5.69 9.63
C GLU A 429 30.45 -6.65 10.34
N ASN A 430 30.17 -6.44 11.62
CA ASN A 430 29.20 -7.26 12.35
C ASN A 430 27.79 -7.24 11.70
N ALA A 431 27.28 -8.41 11.30
CA ALA A 431 26.01 -8.54 10.60
C ALA A 431 24.81 -8.08 11.45
N LYS A 432 24.84 -8.32 12.76
CA LYS A 432 23.76 -7.95 13.70
C LYS A 432 23.64 -6.44 13.84
N VAL A 433 24.76 -5.73 13.83
CA VAL A 433 24.81 -4.26 13.86
C VAL A 433 24.31 -3.68 12.53
N CYS A 434 24.77 -4.21 11.40
CA CYS A 434 24.31 -3.78 10.08
C CYS A 434 22.80 -3.98 9.88
N GLY A 435 22.26 -5.12 10.34
CA GLY A 435 20.82 -5.40 10.27
C GLY A 435 19.97 -4.43 11.10
N ARG A 436 20.38 -4.13 12.34
CA ARG A 436 19.66 -3.17 13.22
C ARG A 436 19.70 -1.74 12.72
N SER A 437 20.84 -1.32 12.17
CA SER A 437 21.01 0.03 11.63
C SER A 437 20.45 0.22 10.22
N ARG A 438 19.99 -0.86 9.56
CA ARG A 438 19.59 -0.88 8.15
C ARG A 438 20.61 -0.19 7.24
N ARG A 439 21.89 -0.46 7.50
CA ARG A 439 23.01 0.19 6.80
C ARG A 439 23.02 -0.07 5.29
N HIS A 440 22.43 -1.18 4.86
CA HIS A 440 22.31 -1.57 3.46
C HIS A 440 20.84 -1.79 3.09
N SER A 441 20.49 -1.52 1.84
CA SER A 441 19.16 -1.84 1.34
C SER A 441 18.98 -3.36 1.18
N VAL A 442 17.73 -3.82 1.17
CA VAL A 442 17.41 -5.23 0.88
C VAL A 442 17.83 -5.59 -0.54
N GLU A 443 17.67 -4.67 -1.49
CA GLU A 443 18.04 -4.83 -2.89
C GLU A 443 19.55 -5.07 -3.06
N ASP A 444 20.40 -4.29 -2.38
CA ASP A 444 21.86 -4.49 -2.43
C ASP A 444 22.27 -5.88 -1.95
N LEU A 445 21.62 -6.37 -0.89
CA LEU A 445 21.87 -7.70 -0.34
C LEU A 445 21.41 -8.78 -1.32
N LEU A 446 20.22 -8.65 -1.91
CA LEU A 446 19.69 -9.59 -2.90
C LEU A 446 20.57 -9.63 -4.15
N ASN A 447 20.98 -8.47 -4.68
CA ASN A 447 21.89 -8.39 -5.83
C ASN A 447 23.21 -9.10 -5.55
N LYS A 448 23.76 -8.95 -4.33
CA LYS A 448 24.97 -9.68 -3.95
C LYS A 448 24.74 -11.20 -3.85
N ILE A 449 23.59 -11.62 -3.31
CA ILE A 449 23.21 -13.04 -3.24
C ILE A 449 23.09 -13.64 -4.63
N TYR A 450 22.34 -13.00 -5.54
CA TYR A 450 22.20 -13.47 -6.93
C TYR A 450 23.54 -13.50 -7.65
N SER A 451 24.39 -12.48 -7.49
CA SER A 451 25.75 -12.48 -8.07
C SER A 451 26.65 -13.61 -7.56
N LEU A 452 26.47 -14.05 -6.30
CA LEU A 452 27.15 -15.23 -5.78
C LEU A 452 26.54 -16.51 -6.36
N MET A 453 25.23 -16.59 -6.47
CA MET A 453 24.54 -17.75 -7.03
C MET A 453 24.94 -18.00 -8.48
N ASP A 454 24.96 -16.98 -9.33
CA ASP A 454 25.32 -17.10 -10.76
C ASP A 454 26.75 -17.61 -11.00
N LYS A 455 27.62 -17.52 -10.00
CA LYS A 455 29.00 -18.04 -10.08
C LYS A 455 29.13 -19.51 -9.69
N PHE A 456 28.17 -20.04 -8.93
CA PHE A 456 28.32 -21.33 -8.21
C PHE A 456 27.14 -22.30 -8.39
N LEU A 457 26.05 -21.87 -9.02
CA LEU A 457 24.92 -22.67 -9.49
C LEU A 457 24.90 -22.65 -11.01
#